data_AF-A0A5N7WD70-F1
#
_entry.id   AF-A0A5N7WD70-F1
#
_cell.length_a   1.000
_cell.length_b   1.000
_cell.length_c   1.000
_cell.angle_alpha   90.00
_cell.angle_beta   90.00
_cell.angle_gamma   90.00
#
_symmetry.space_group_name_H-M   'P 1'
#
loop_
_entity.id
_entity.type
_entity.pdbx_description
1 polymer ?
#
loop_
_entity_poly.entity_id
_entity_poly.type
_entity_poly.pdbx_seq_one_letter_code
_entity_poly.pdbx_strand_id
1 'polypeptide(L)'
;MLDSTAQASTSDLKGVPIPEIETLDLTSHSVLAHFAKSTRNVQLLNFLLALDRVDKWAVDYNESESPKALEIQLFVQDLQRFVEASLPVLHRVPREFADILCHLTTTRCMYLIRFVGQHNEEFLERLGFLLEEEAGQSPNVAAVRRRLEAFSKAKLLGEIFSGKRLTRILQIMGSYSDV
;
A
#
# COMPACT_ATOMS: atom_id res chain seq x y z
N MET A 1 20.71 50.60 0.06
CA MET A 1 20.94 49.53 1.05
C MET A 1 19.65 48.74 1.11
N LEU A 2 19.60 47.60 0.43
CA LEU A 2 18.41 46.75 0.35
C LEU A 2 18.60 45.55 1.27
N ASP A 3 17.69 45.43 2.24
CA ASP A 3 17.33 44.19 2.91
C ASP A 3 16.95 43.11 1.89
N SER A 4 17.22 41.84 2.23
CA SER A 4 16.19 40.80 2.37
C SER A 4 16.80 39.41 2.18
N THR A 5 16.87 38.70 3.31
CA THR A 5 16.58 37.27 3.50
C THR A 5 16.34 36.42 2.24
N ALA A 6 17.29 35.54 1.91
CA ALA A 6 17.00 34.30 1.18
C ALA A 6 16.91 33.14 2.19
N GLN A 7 15.79 33.09 2.92
CA GLN A 7 15.32 31.84 3.53
C GLN A 7 14.86 30.96 2.37
N ALA A 8 15.68 29.97 2.01
CA ALA A 8 15.27 28.94 1.07
C ALA A 8 14.06 28.20 1.67
N SER A 9 12.91 28.40 1.03
CA SER A 9 11.61 27.87 1.39
C SER A 9 11.60 26.34 1.29
N THR A 10 11.86 25.66 2.41
CA THR A 10 11.41 24.29 2.65
C THR A 10 9.90 24.29 2.92
N SER A 11 9.08 24.53 1.90
CA SER A 11 7.65 24.23 1.95
C SER A 11 7.05 24.33 0.55
N ASP A 12 6.85 23.18 -0.11
CA ASP A 12 5.68 22.94 -0.96
C ASP A 12 5.65 21.49 -1.47
N LEU A 13 5.63 20.57 -0.51
CA LEU A 13 5.04 19.24 -0.71
C LEU A 13 3.94 19.08 0.34
N LYS A 14 2.94 19.97 0.31
CA LYS A 14 1.64 19.66 0.92
C LYS A 14 1.06 18.49 0.12
N GLY A 15 1.38 17.27 0.57
CA GLY A 15 0.82 16.05 0.03
C GLY A 15 -0.69 16.14 0.12
N VAL A 16 -1.39 15.91 -0.99
CA VAL A 16 -2.83 15.71 -0.93
C VAL A 16 -3.06 14.51 0.01
N PRO A 17 -3.89 14.67 1.06
CA PRO A 17 -4.11 13.60 2.03
C PRO A 17 -4.65 12.36 1.31
N ILE A 18 -4.09 11.19 1.65
CA ILE A 18 -4.63 9.92 1.16
C ILE A 18 -6.03 9.78 1.78
N PRO A 19 -7.09 9.51 0.99
CA PRO A 19 -8.46 9.47 1.51
C PRO A 19 -8.60 8.52 2.69
N GLU A 20 -9.38 8.93 3.69
CA GLU A 20 -9.70 8.08 4.84
C GLU A 20 -10.64 6.93 4.45
N ILE A 21 -10.60 5.83 5.20
CA ILE A 21 -11.51 4.71 5.03
C ILE A 21 -12.47 4.73 6.22
N GLU A 22 -13.63 5.38 6.04
CA GLU A 22 -14.66 5.51 7.08
C GLU A 22 -15.36 4.18 7.36
N THR A 23 -15.64 3.41 6.30
CA THR A 23 -16.32 2.11 6.36
C THR A 23 -15.51 1.07 5.61
N LEU A 24 -15.43 -0.13 6.17
CA LEU A 24 -14.70 -1.22 5.55
C LEU A 24 -15.58 -1.86 4.47
N ASP A 25 -15.11 -1.82 3.22
CA ASP A 25 -15.74 -2.55 2.12
C ASP A 25 -14.65 -3.29 1.34
N LEU A 26 -14.64 -4.61 1.48
CA LEU A 26 -13.64 -5.47 0.85
C LEU A 26 -14.02 -5.93 -0.57
N THR A 27 -15.09 -5.40 -1.16
CA THR A 27 -15.38 -5.67 -2.57
C THR A 27 -14.26 -5.14 -3.47
N SER A 28 -13.95 -5.88 -4.55
CA SER A 28 -12.93 -5.46 -5.51
C SER A 28 -13.16 -4.03 -6.02
N HIS A 29 -14.42 -3.66 -6.26
CA HIS A 29 -14.77 -2.33 -6.72
C HIS A 29 -14.39 -1.24 -5.71
N SER A 30 -14.79 -1.39 -4.44
CA SER A 30 -14.53 -0.39 -3.39
C SER A 30 -13.05 -0.26 -3.06
N VAL A 31 -12.33 -1.39 -2.99
CA VAL A 31 -10.87 -1.42 -2.79
C VAL A 31 -10.15 -0.68 -3.91
N LEU A 32 -10.47 -0.98 -5.17
CA LEU A 32 -9.83 -0.31 -6.32
C LEU A 32 -10.24 1.17 -6.41
N ALA A 33 -11.50 1.49 -6.15
CA ALA A 33 -11.99 2.87 -6.12
C ALA A 33 -11.27 3.71 -5.06
N HIS A 34 -10.93 3.13 -3.91
CA HIS A 34 -10.13 3.78 -2.88
C HIS A 34 -8.76 4.21 -3.40
N PHE A 35 -8.02 3.28 -4.02
CA PHE A 35 -6.71 3.59 -4.58
C PHE A 35 -6.78 4.55 -5.78
N ALA A 36 -7.88 4.53 -6.54
CA ALA A 36 -8.12 5.45 -7.64
C ALA A 36 -8.44 6.89 -7.19
N LYS A 37 -9.09 7.07 -6.04
CA LYS A 37 -9.46 8.41 -5.49
C LYS A 37 -8.25 9.24 -5.04
N SER A 38 -7.09 8.63 -4.83
CA SER A 38 -5.85 9.37 -4.56
C SER A 38 -5.41 10.08 -5.85
N THR A 39 -5.54 11.42 -5.89
CA THR A 39 -5.31 12.32 -7.05
C THR A 39 -3.94 12.24 -7.73
N ARG A 40 -3.04 11.36 -7.28
CA ARG A 40 -1.71 11.14 -7.87
C ARG A 40 -1.52 9.83 -8.63
N ASN A 41 -2.41 8.83 -8.58
CA ASN A 41 -1.83 7.49 -8.61
C ASN A 41 -2.50 6.41 -9.47
N VAL A 42 -2.75 6.73 -10.75
CA VAL A 42 -2.86 5.71 -11.82
C VAL A 42 -1.62 4.78 -11.82
N GLN A 43 -0.43 5.32 -11.51
CA GLN A 43 0.81 4.55 -11.42
C GLN A 43 0.80 3.56 -10.25
N LEU A 44 0.37 3.98 -9.06
CA LEU A 44 0.18 3.09 -7.91
C LEU A 44 -0.90 2.05 -8.16
N LEU A 45 -2.04 2.45 -8.74
CA LEU A 45 -3.09 1.51 -9.08
C LEU A 45 -2.57 0.45 -10.06
N ASN A 46 -1.87 0.86 -11.11
CA ASN A 46 -1.23 -0.06 -12.06
C ASN A 46 -0.18 -0.94 -11.39
N PHE A 47 0.60 -0.40 -10.46
CA PHE A 47 1.59 -1.16 -9.70
C PHE A 47 0.93 -2.20 -8.79
N LEU A 48 -0.10 -1.82 -8.05
CA LEU A 48 -0.87 -2.73 -7.20
C LEU A 48 -1.53 -3.83 -8.03
N LEU A 49 -2.15 -3.50 -9.16
CA LEU A 49 -2.69 -4.48 -10.10
C LEU A 49 -1.61 -5.40 -10.67
N ALA A 50 -0.38 -4.90 -10.88
CA ALA A 50 0.75 -5.73 -11.30
C ALA A 50 1.21 -6.69 -10.19
N LEU A 51 1.13 -6.29 -8.92
CA LEU A 51 1.38 -7.18 -7.79
C LEU A 51 0.28 -8.23 -7.64
N ASP A 52 -0.99 -7.85 -7.76
CA ASP A 52 -2.11 -8.81 -7.72
C ASP A 52 -1.99 -9.87 -8.82
N ARG A 53 -1.48 -9.52 -10.01
CA ARG A 53 -1.22 -10.48 -11.10
C ARG A 53 -0.23 -11.58 -10.74
N VAL A 54 0.70 -11.32 -9.82
CA VAL A 54 1.68 -12.30 -9.34
C VAL A 54 1.24 -13.00 -8.06
N ASP A 55 0.18 -12.52 -7.41
CA ASP A 55 -0.47 -13.14 -6.23
C ASP A 55 -1.39 -14.31 -6.60
N LYS A 56 -0.99 -15.18 -7.53
CA LYS A 56 -1.80 -16.34 -8.00
C LYS A 56 -2.16 -17.35 -6.90
N TRP A 57 -1.53 -17.23 -5.75
CA TRP A 57 -1.69 -18.07 -4.57
C TRP A 57 -2.70 -17.48 -3.56
N ALA A 58 -3.09 -16.21 -3.72
CA ALA A 58 -4.07 -15.58 -2.87
C ALA A 58 -5.45 -16.21 -3.07
N VAL A 59 -6.22 -16.33 -1.99
CA VAL A 59 -7.55 -16.94 -1.97
C VAL A 59 -8.54 -16.16 -2.83
N ASP A 60 -8.40 -14.84 -2.86
CA ASP A 60 -9.24 -13.90 -3.60
C ASP A 60 -8.66 -13.53 -4.98
N TYR A 61 -7.63 -14.25 -5.45
CA TYR A 61 -7.09 -14.04 -6.80
C TYR A 61 -8.13 -14.40 -7.86
N ASN A 62 -8.39 -13.44 -8.76
CA ASN A 62 -9.32 -13.59 -9.87
C ASN A 62 -10.71 -14.12 -9.44
N GLU A 63 -11.22 -13.58 -8.32
CA GLU A 63 -12.43 -14.08 -7.65
C GLU A 63 -13.65 -14.23 -8.56
N SER A 64 -13.83 -13.35 -9.55
CA SER A 64 -14.97 -13.37 -10.48
C SER A 64 -14.91 -14.49 -11.52
N GLU A 65 -13.71 -14.97 -11.83
CA GLU A 65 -13.49 -16.05 -12.82
C GLU A 65 -13.21 -17.40 -12.14
N SER A 66 -13.13 -17.40 -10.81
CA SER A 66 -12.89 -18.61 -10.03
C SER A 66 -14.12 -19.53 -10.03
N PRO A 67 -13.95 -20.86 -10.15
CA PRO A 67 -15.04 -21.81 -9.93
C PRO A 67 -15.59 -21.77 -8.49
N LYS A 68 -14.86 -21.11 -7.56
CA LYS A 68 -15.24 -20.93 -6.15
C LYS A 68 -15.65 -19.47 -5.83
N ALA A 69 -16.17 -18.74 -6.82
CA ALA A 69 -16.47 -17.32 -6.68
C ALA A 69 -17.40 -17.03 -5.48
N LEU A 70 -18.41 -17.87 -5.26
CA LEU A 70 -19.35 -17.72 -4.14
C LEU A 70 -18.67 -17.92 -2.78
N GLU A 71 -17.83 -18.96 -2.65
CA GLU A 71 -17.11 -19.22 -1.40
C GLU A 71 -16.10 -18.12 -1.09
N ILE A 72 -15.42 -17.59 -2.11
CA ILE A 72 -14.51 -16.45 -1.96
C ILE A 72 -15.30 -15.21 -1.51
N GLN A 73 -16.45 -14.95 -2.11
CA GLN A 73 -17.30 -13.82 -1.72
C GLN A 73 -17.76 -13.92 -0.26
N LEU A 74 -18.20 -15.11 0.17
CA LEU A 74 -18.59 -15.36 1.56
C LEU A 74 -17.41 -15.18 2.51
N PHE A 75 -16.24 -15.73 2.16
CA PHE A 75 -15.01 -15.55 2.92
C PHE A 75 -14.65 -14.06 3.08
N VAL A 76 -14.72 -13.28 2.00
CA VAL A 76 -14.44 -11.83 2.04
C VAL A 76 -15.43 -11.08 2.92
N GLN A 77 -16.72 -11.44 2.89
CA GLN A 77 -17.73 -10.85 3.77
C GLN A 77 -17.50 -11.21 5.24
N ASP A 78 -17.17 -12.46 5.54
CA ASP A 78 -16.89 -12.91 6.90
C ASP A 78 -15.60 -12.25 7.43
N LEU A 79 -14.58 -12.11 6.58
CA LEU A 79 -13.36 -11.38 6.90
C LEU A 79 -13.65 -9.91 7.22
N GLN A 80 -14.50 -9.25 6.43
CA GLN A 80 -14.90 -7.87 6.70
C GLN A 80 -15.53 -7.74 8.10
N ARG A 81 -16.53 -8.59 8.41
CA ARG A 81 -17.19 -8.59 9.72
C ARG A 81 -16.22 -8.90 10.86
N PHE A 82 -15.31 -9.84 10.65
CA PHE A 82 -14.29 -10.21 11.62
C PHE A 82 -13.37 -9.02 11.95
N VAL A 83 -12.87 -8.32 10.92
CA VAL A 83 -11.99 -7.17 11.08
C VAL A 83 -12.71 -6.03 11.80
N GLU A 84 -13.96 -5.73 11.41
CA GLU A 84 -14.77 -4.70 12.07
C GLU A 84 -15.01 -5.04 13.56
N ALA A 85 -15.39 -6.28 13.87
CA ALA A 85 -15.65 -6.72 15.24
C ALA A 85 -14.39 -6.77 16.11
N SER A 86 -13.24 -7.09 15.51
CA SER A 86 -11.97 -7.27 16.23
C SER A 86 -11.08 -6.03 16.21
N LEU A 87 -11.49 -4.97 15.52
CA LEU A 87 -10.70 -3.77 15.24
C LEU A 87 -9.95 -3.22 16.48
N PRO A 88 -10.56 -3.10 17.67
CA PRO A 88 -9.89 -2.52 18.84
C PRO A 88 -8.73 -3.37 19.39
N VAL A 89 -8.67 -4.66 19.05
CA VAL A 89 -7.74 -5.62 19.66
C VAL A 89 -6.76 -6.26 18.68
N LEU A 90 -6.85 -5.96 17.38
CA LEU A 90 -5.95 -6.54 16.35
C LEU A 90 -4.45 -6.29 16.61
N HIS A 91 -4.09 -5.19 17.28
CA HIS A 91 -2.70 -4.93 17.70
C HIS A 91 -2.13 -5.99 18.65
N ARG A 92 -2.96 -6.78 19.34
CA ARG A 92 -2.54 -7.83 20.27
C ARG A 92 -2.21 -9.15 19.58
N VAL A 93 -2.68 -9.33 18.34
CA VAL A 93 -2.55 -10.55 17.55
C VAL A 93 -2.02 -10.24 16.14
N PRO A 94 -0.90 -9.49 16.01
CA PRO A 94 -0.42 -9.03 14.72
C PRO A 94 0.04 -10.20 13.83
N ARG A 95 0.49 -11.31 14.43
CA ARG A 95 0.92 -12.51 13.71
C ARG A 95 -0.24 -13.19 13.00
N GLU A 96 -1.29 -13.49 13.75
CA GLU A 96 -2.49 -14.15 13.23
C GLU A 96 -3.15 -13.30 12.15
N PHE A 97 -3.14 -11.97 12.33
CA PHE A 97 -3.63 -11.08 11.30
C PHE A 97 -2.71 -11.03 10.07
N ALA A 98 -1.38 -11.07 10.24
CA ALA A 98 -0.44 -11.19 9.13
C ALA A 98 -0.61 -12.51 8.35
N ASP A 99 -0.96 -13.60 9.03
CA ASP A 99 -1.31 -14.88 8.40
C ASP A 99 -2.57 -14.75 7.54
N ILE A 100 -3.56 -13.97 7.95
CA ILE A 100 -4.73 -13.69 7.10
C ILE A 100 -4.32 -12.80 5.91
N LEU A 101 -3.60 -11.72 6.19
CA LEU A 101 -3.19 -10.72 5.18
C LEU A 101 -2.33 -11.33 4.07
N CYS A 102 -1.50 -12.33 4.36
CA CYS A 102 -0.68 -12.96 3.35
C CYS A 102 -1.56 -13.64 2.28
N HIS A 103 -2.62 -14.34 2.69
CA HIS A 103 -3.49 -15.10 1.78
C HIS A 103 -4.45 -14.24 0.93
N LEU A 104 -4.37 -12.92 1.03
CA LEU A 104 -5.14 -11.98 0.21
C LEU A 104 -4.28 -11.41 -0.92
N THR A 105 -4.93 -10.89 -1.97
CA THR A 105 -4.30 -10.05 -2.99
C THR A 105 -3.64 -8.83 -2.33
N THR A 106 -2.57 -8.33 -2.96
CA THR A 106 -1.83 -7.18 -2.44
C THR A 106 -2.74 -5.95 -2.26
N THR A 107 -3.68 -5.69 -3.18
CA THR A 107 -4.63 -4.58 -3.03
C THR A 107 -5.45 -4.67 -1.75
N ARG A 108 -6.09 -5.82 -1.48
CA ARG A 108 -6.86 -6.03 -0.24
C ARG A 108 -6.01 -6.05 1.02
N CYS A 109 -4.83 -6.66 0.95
CA CYS A 109 -3.85 -6.63 2.04
C CYS A 109 -3.49 -5.19 2.43
N MET A 110 -3.12 -4.35 1.47
CA MET A 110 -2.77 -2.95 1.72
C MET A 110 -3.96 -2.12 2.21
N TYR A 111 -5.15 -2.40 1.67
CA TYR A 111 -6.39 -1.74 2.09
C TYR A 111 -6.73 -2.04 3.56
N LEU A 112 -6.62 -3.31 3.97
CA LEU A 112 -6.83 -3.74 5.35
C LEU A 112 -5.78 -3.17 6.32
N ILE A 113 -4.49 -3.22 5.97
CA ILE A 113 -3.43 -2.62 6.79
C ILE A 113 -3.71 -1.13 7.01
N ARG A 114 -4.14 -0.43 5.95
CA ARG A 114 -4.50 0.98 6.04
C ARG A 114 -5.71 1.19 6.95
N PHE A 115 -6.81 0.47 6.73
CA PHE A 115 -8.02 0.61 7.53
C PHE A 115 -7.74 0.36 9.02
N VAL A 116 -7.09 -0.77 9.34
CA VAL A 116 -6.78 -1.09 10.74
C VAL A 116 -5.83 -0.08 11.35
N GLY A 117 -4.79 0.35 10.62
CA GLY A 117 -3.86 1.37 11.09
C GLY A 117 -4.48 2.76 11.28
N GLN A 118 -5.60 3.07 10.62
CA GLN A 118 -6.34 4.32 10.82
C GLN A 118 -7.18 4.31 12.10
N HIS A 119 -7.68 3.14 12.50
CA HIS A 119 -8.66 2.99 13.59
C HIS A 119 -8.09 2.31 14.84
N ASN A 120 -6.85 1.81 14.78
CA ASN A 120 -6.13 1.20 15.88
C ASN A 120 -4.68 1.71 15.89
N GLU A 121 -4.42 2.73 16.71
CA GLU A 121 -3.15 3.48 16.73
C GLU A 121 -1.92 2.59 17.00
N GLU A 122 -2.07 1.57 17.86
CA GLU A 122 -0.99 0.64 18.21
C GLU A 122 -0.70 -0.40 17.13
N PHE A 123 -1.63 -0.62 16.19
CA PHE A 123 -1.53 -1.74 15.24
C PHE A 123 -0.30 -1.66 14.34
N LEU A 124 0.01 -0.48 13.79
CA LEU A 124 1.12 -0.33 12.86
C LEU A 124 2.48 -0.55 13.54
N GLU A 125 2.62 -0.12 14.80
CA GLU A 125 3.82 -0.36 15.60
C GLU A 125 4.01 -1.86 15.86
N ARG A 126 2.94 -2.55 16.30
CA ARG A 126 2.97 -3.99 16.59
C ARG A 126 3.23 -4.84 15.35
N LEU A 127 2.62 -4.48 14.22
CA LEU A 127 2.89 -5.11 12.94
C LEU A 127 4.34 -4.84 12.49
N GLY A 128 4.84 -3.61 12.66
CA GLY A 128 6.24 -3.27 12.33
C GLY A 128 7.24 -4.14 13.09
N PHE A 129 7.07 -4.25 14.41
CA PHE A 129 7.89 -5.10 15.27
C PHE A 129 7.90 -6.57 14.81
N LEU A 130 6.72 -7.14 14.53
CA LEU A 130 6.58 -8.50 14.00
C LEU A 130 7.37 -8.68 12.69
N LEU A 131 7.23 -7.74 11.74
CA LEU A 131 7.88 -7.82 10.44
C LEU A 131 9.40 -7.69 10.54
N GLU A 132 9.92 -6.99 11.54
CA GLU A 132 11.36 -6.87 11.77
C GLU A 132 11.94 -8.13 12.41
N GLU A 133 11.30 -8.65 13.46
CA GLU A 133 11.81 -9.79 14.24
C GLU A 133 11.68 -11.14 13.51
N GLU A 134 10.58 -11.34 12.77
CA GLU A 134 10.19 -12.70 12.36
C GLU A 134 10.16 -12.95 10.85
N ALA A 135 10.55 -11.98 10.04
CA ALA A 135 10.54 -12.14 8.59
C ALA A 135 11.44 -13.28 8.06
N GLY A 136 12.36 -13.80 8.89
CA GLY A 136 13.15 -14.99 8.57
C GLY A 136 12.53 -16.32 9.04
N GLN A 137 11.51 -16.27 9.91
CA GLN A 137 11.00 -17.44 10.64
C GLN A 137 9.61 -17.88 10.18
N SER A 138 8.77 -16.95 9.70
CA SER A 138 7.45 -17.27 9.14
C SER A 138 7.37 -16.87 7.66
N PRO A 139 7.05 -17.80 6.74
CA PRO A 139 6.89 -17.47 5.32
C PRO A 139 5.73 -16.48 5.07
N ASN A 140 4.69 -16.51 5.92
CA ASN A 140 3.54 -15.62 5.82
C ASN A 140 3.92 -14.18 6.17
N VAL A 141 4.59 -14.00 7.31
CA VAL A 141 5.13 -12.70 7.75
C VAL A 141 6.13 -12.17 6.72
N ALA A 142 6.99 -13.03 6.18
CA ALA A 142 7.92 -12.68 5.12
C ALA A 142 7.21 -12.19 3.85
N ALA A 143 6.10 -12.83 3.45
CA ALA A 143 5.32 -12.41 2.29
C ALA A 143 4.73 -11.01 2.49
N VAL A 144 4.12 -10.74 3.64
CA VAL A 144 3.58 -9.41 3.99
C VAL A 144 4.69 -8.35 3.99
N ARG A 145 5.84 -8.65 4.61
CA ARG A 145 7.00 -7.74 4.61
C ARG A 145 7.47 -7.42 3.20
N ARG A 146 7.65 -8.44 2.36
CA ARG A 146 8.12 -8.25 0.98
C ARG A 146 7.15 -7.41 0.16
N ARG A 147 5.84 -7.54 0.37
CA ARG A 147 4.84 -6.67 -0.26
C ARG A 147 5.00 -5.21 0.16
N LEU A 148 5.21 -4.95 1.46
CA LEU A 148 5.45 -3.59 1.98
C LEU A 148 6.78 -3.00 1.48
N GLU A 149 7.83 -3.82 1.40
CA GLU A 149 9.12 -3.41 0.82
C GLU A 149 8.99 -3.10 -0.68
N ALA A 150 8.29 -3.94 -1.44
CA ALA A 150 8.02 -3.70 -2.87
C ALA A 150 7.25 -2.40 -3.07
N PHE A 151 6.24 -2.16 -2.24
CA PHE A 151 5.46 -0.92 -2.24
C PHE A 151 6.33 0.32 -1.93
N SER A 152 7.18 0.23 -0.92
CA SER A 152 8.09 1.31 -0.52
C SER A 152 9.14 1.60 -1.58
N LYS A 153 9.74 0.55 -2.17
CA LYS A 153 10.71 0.65 -3.27
C LYS A 153 10.07 1.23 -4.52
N ALA A 154 8.84 0.83 -4.87
CA ALA A 154 8.12 1.36 -6.02
C ALA A 154 7.81 2.85 -5.86
N LYS A 155 7.40 3.29 -4.66
CA LYS A 155 7.23 4.71 -4.34
C LYS A 155 8.54 5.48 -4.53
N LEU A 156 9.63 4.98 -3.94
CA LEU A 156 10.96 5.60 -4.07
C LEU A 156 11.43 5.65 -5.53
N LEU A 157 11.24 4.59 -6.31
CA LEU A 157 11.59 4.56 -7.73
C LEU A 157 10.77 5.57 -8.55
N GLY A 158 9.47 5.71 -8.27
CA GLY A 158 8.62 6.72 -8.90
C GLY A 158 9.05 8.15 -8.56
N GLU A 159 9.56 8.38 -7.36
CA GLU A 159 10.14 9.67 -6.94
C GLU A 159 11.52 9.92 -7.56
N ILE A 160 12.39 8.89 -7.59
CA ILE A 160 13.76 8.97 -8.10
C ILE A 160 13.79 9.15 -9.62
N PHE A 161 13.02 8.34 -10.33
CA PHE A 161 12.96 8.30 -11.80
C PHE A 161 11.70 8.98 -12.34
N SER A 162 11.20 10.01 -11.65
CA SER A 162 10.08 10.79 -12.17
C SER A 162 10.45 11.42 -13.53
N GLY A 163 9.51 11.45 -14.48
CA GLY A 163 9.74 12.04 -15.80
C GLY A 163 10.31 13.45 -15.74
N LYS A 164 9.89 14.25 -14.75
CA LYS A 164 10.46 15.59 -14.47
C LYS A 164 11.96 15.53 -14.14
N ARG A 165 12.39 14.58 -13.30
CA ARG A 165 13.81 14.39 -12.96
C ARG A 165 14.60 13.83 -14.14
N LEU A 166 14.06 12.88 -14.88
CA LEU A 166 14.70 12.33 -16.08
C LEU A 166 14.86 13.41 -17.16
N THR A 167 13.84 14.21 -17.44
CA THR A 167 13.93 15.36 -18.35
C THR A 167 14.95 16.38 -17.86
N ARG A 168 15.03 16.64 -16.55
CA ARG A 168 16.05 17.53 -15.98
C ARG A 168 17.47 16.97 -16.14
N ILE A 169 17.66 15.66 -15.93
CA ILE A 169 18.95 14.98 -16.17
C ILE A 169 19.31 15.07 -17.65
N LEU A 170 18.36 14.82 -18.56
CA LEU A 170 18.58 14.97 -20.00
C LEU A 170 18.92 16.40 -20.41
N GLN A 171 18.31 17.41 -19.79
CA GLN A 171 18.65 18.82 -20.01
C GLN A 171 20.07 19.17 -19.52
N ILE A 172 20.45 18.67 -18.34
CA ILE A 172 21.81 18.84 -17.81
C ILE A 172 22.81 18.14 -18.74
N MET A 173 22.58 16.88 -19.07
CA MET A 173 23.46 16.13 -19.97
C MET A 173 23.54 16.75 -21.37
N GLY A 174 22.42 17.24 -21.91
CA GLY A 174 22.36 17.95 -23.19
C GLY A 174 23.16 19.25 -23.19
N SER A 175 23.19 19.96 -22.06
CA SER A 175 24.00 21.19 -21.90
C SER A 175 25.51 20.95 -21.80
N TYR A 176 25.96 19.69 -21.59
CA TYR A 176 27.37 19.31 -21.63
C TYR A 176 27.83 18.84 -23.02
N SER A 177 26.91 18.62 -23.96
CA SER A 177 27.22 18.25 -25.35
C SER A 177 27.39 19.45 -26.30
N ASP A 178 27.14 20.68 -25.83
CA ASP A 178 27.27 21.94 -26.59
C ASP A 178 28.56 22.73 -26.23
N VAL A 179 29.61 22.06 -25.75
CA VAL A 179 30.95 22.64 -25.50
C VAL A 179 32.02 21.85 -26.25
#